data_AF-A0A3B9KUL1-F1
#
_entry.id   AF-A0A3B9KUL1-F1
#
_cell.length_a   1.000
_cell.length_b   1.000
_cell.length_c   1.000
_cell.angle_alpha   90.00
_cell.angle_beta   90.00
_cell.angle_gamma   90.00
#
_symmetry.space_group_name_H-M   'P 1'
#
loop_
_entity.id
_entity.type
_entity.pdbx_description
1 polymer ?
#
loop_
_entity_poly.entity_id
_entity_poly.type
_entity_poly.pdbx_seq_one_letter_code
_entity_poly.pdbx_strand_id
1 'polypeptide(L)'
;VIAAGGWGILKSKYSSYAIPDFYDNVDLLRNRQKCADGFVPDVFIVTLGTNDFSYLSDLSEEKRKKERAEVKAAFIAFLNKLLAKNKPIVLVYGFFDYPDLGVMTEEVWRELDSPLLSTLEVQSANALNDVRAGHPGKRCHRLAAGRLVKTIRTLF
;
A
#
# COMPACT_ATOMS: atom_id res chain seq x y z
N VAL A 1 2.97 -10.42 8.71
CA VAL A 1 2.18 -9.26 8.23
C VAL A 1 2.72 -8.03 8.93
N ILE A 2 3.00 -6.96 8.20
CA ILE A 2 3.43 -5.67 8.76
C ILE A 2 2.34 -4.67 8.40
N ALA A 3 1.60 -4.18 9.39
CA ALA A 3 0.47 -3.27 9.18
C ALA A 3 0.22 -2.41 10.42
N ALA A 4 -0.17 -1.16 10.22
CA ALA A 4 -0.63 -0.26 11.26
C ALA A 4 -1.80 0.60 10.76
N GLY A 5 -2.86 0.69 11.58
CA GLY A 5 -4.02 1.52 11.28
C GLY A 5 -3.63 3.00 11.22
N GLY A 6 -4.12 3.70 10.20
CA GLY A 6 -3.86 5.13 10.03
C GLY A 6 -2.44 5.47 9.57
N TRP A 7 -1.60 4.52 9.17
CA TRP A 7 -0.26 4.81 8.63
C TRP A 7 -0.26 4.80 7.10
N GLY A 8 0.52 5.69 6.50
CA GLY A 8 0.67 5.81 5.04
C GLY A 8 2.01 5.26 4.53
N ILE A 9 2.24 5.48 3.23
CA ILE A 9 3.56 5.40 2.60
C ILE A 9 4.44 6.55 3.09
N LEU A 10 3.86 7.75 3.26
CA LEU A 10 4.56 8.95 3.69
C LEU A 10 3.68 9.84 4.57
N LYS A 11 2.41 10.01 4.22
CA LYS A 11 1.50 10.98 4.87
C LYS A 11 0.26 10.29 5.43
N SER A 12 -0.28 10.85 6.50
CA SER A 12 -1.57 10.45 7.06
C SER A 12 -2.15 11.55 7.94
N LYS A 13 -3.48 11.60 8.04
CA LYS A 13 -4.20 12.43 9.03
C LYS A 13 -4.13 11.85 10.44
N TYR A 14 -3.91 10.54 10.54
CA TYR A 14 -4.11 9.77 11.76
C TYR A 14 -2.79 9.42 12.46
N SER A 15 -1.66 9.64 11.80
CA SER A 15 -0.34 9.25 12.30
C SER A 15 0.75 10.11 11.69
N SER A 16 1.77 10.43 12.49
CA SER A 16 3.02 11.03 12.04
C SER A 16 4.03 10.00 11.51
N TYR A 17 3.66 8.72 11.47
CA TYR A 17 4.54 7.62 11.10
C TYR A 17 4.16 7.03 9.74
N ALA A 18 5.18 6.59 9.01
CA ALA A 18 5.07 5.92 7.72
C ALA A 18 5.59 4.48 7.82
N ILE A 19 4.91 3.53 7.17
CA ILE A 19 5.32 2.12 7.21
C ILE A 19 6.77 1.91 6.72
N PRO A 20 7.24 2.56 5.62
CA PRO A 20 8.60 2.36 5.13
C PRO A 20 9.71 2.63 6.17
N ASP A 21 9.51 3.62 7.05
CA ASP A 21 10.50 4.03 8.06
C ASP A 21 10.73 2.97 9.14
N PHE A 22 9.72 2.13 9.40
CA PHE A 22 9.74 1.12 10.45
C PHE A 22 9.74 -0.30 9.89
N TYR A 23 9.74 -0.46 8.56
CA TYR A 23 9.59 -1.76 7.90
C TYR A 23 10.65 -2.79 8.31
N ASP A 24 11.88 -2.34 8.58
CA ASP A 24 12.99 -3.23 8.95
C ASP A 24 13.03 -3.54 10.46
N ASN A 25 12.14 -2.96 11.25
CA ASN A 25 12.16 -3.12 12.71
C ASN A 25 11.47 -4.42 13.13
N VAL A 26 11.85 -4.95 14.30
CA VAL A 26 11.19 -6.10 14.91
C VAL A 26 9.71 -5.79 15.21
N ASP A 27 9.41 -4.56 15.60
CA ASP A 27 8.07 -4.06 15.87
C ASP A 27 7.95 -2.60 15.38
N LEU A 28 6.78 -2.22 14.86
CA LEU A 28 6.54 -0.86 14.33
C LEU A 28 6.58 0.23 15.43
N LEU A 29 6.25 -0.11 16.68
CA LEU A 29 6.04 0.83 17.77
C LEU A 29 6.94 0.57 18.98
N ARG A 30 7.06 -0.70 19.41
CA ARG A 30 7.62 -1.05 20.73
C ARG A 30 9.12 -1.35 20.70
N ASN A 31 9.60 -1.95 19.62
CA ASN A 31 10.99 -2.32 19.47
C ASN A 31 11.51 -1.90 18.10
N ARG A 32 12.17 -0.73 18.07
CA ARG A 32 12.77 -0.14 16.88
C ARG A 32 14.13 -0.73 16.54
N GLN A 33 14.55 -1.80 17.21
CA GLN A 33 15.70 -2.56 16.79
C GLN A 33 15.41 -3.13 15.39
N LYS A 34 16.36 -2.95 14.48
CA LYS A 34 16.30 -3.61 13.18
C LYS A 34 16.27 -5.12 13.41
N CYS A 35 15.33 -5.80 12.75
CA CYS A 35 15.27 -7.24 12.75
C CYS A 35 16.59 -7.76 12.18
N ALA A 36 17.32 -8.55 12.96
CA ALA A 36 18.46 -9.30 12.43
C ALA A 36 17.91 -10.28 11.39
N ASP A 37 18.53 -10.34 10.21
CA ASP A 37 18.05 -11.06 9.04
C ASP A 37 17.40 -12.42 9.35
N GLY A 38 16.30 -12.75 8.67
CA GLY A 38 15.72 -14.09 8.83
C GLY A 38 14.50 -14.43 7.96
N PHE A 39 13.73 -13.44 7.50
CA PHE A 39 12.54 -13.73 6.69
C PHE A 39 12.52 -12.90 5.40
N VAL A 40 12.60 -13.61 4.26
CA VAL A 40 12.33 -13.06 2.94
C VAL A 40 11.12 -13.82 2.39
N PRO A 41 9.95 -13.17 2.22
CA PRO A 41 8.78 -13.86 1.69
C PRO A 41 8.96 -14.24 0.23
N ASP A 42 8.18 -15.20 -0.24
CA ASP A 42 8.12 -15.54 -1.67
C ASP A 42 7.43 -14.45 -2.49
N VAL A 43 6.51 -13.70 -1.87
CA VAL A 43 5.81 -12.58 -2.50
C VAL A 43 5.53 -11.48 -1.47
N PHE A 44 5.71 -10.22 -1.86
CA PHE A 44 5.29 -9.06 -1.09
C PHE A 44 3.91 -8.60 -1.54
N ILE A 45 3.00 -8.40 -0.58
CA ILE A 45 1.68 -7.80 -0.84
C ILE A 45 1.66 -6.43 -0.19
N VAL A 46 1.48 -5.38 -0.99
CA VAL A 46 1.51 -3.99 -0.52
C VAL A 46 0.12 -3.37 -0.67
N THR A 47 -0.51 -3.05 0.45
CA THR A 47 -1.88 -2.48 0.53
C THR A 47 -1.85 -1.09 1.18
N LEU A 48 -0.97 -0.21 0.69
CA LEU A 48 -0.75 1.13 1.25
C LEU A 48 -1.25 2.23 0.29
N GLY A 49 -1.33 3.46 0.79
CA GLY A 49 -1.74 4.63 0.01
C GLY A 49 -3.10 5.21 0.43
N THR A 50 -4.02 4.42 0.99
CA THR A 50 -5.34 4.95 1.40
C THR A 50 -5.23 6.11 2.40
N ASN A 51 -4.33 6.02 3.38
CA ASN A 51 -4.15 7.10 4.37
C ASN A 51 -3.45 8.33 3.79
N ASP A 52 -2.53 8.13 2.84
CA ASP A 52 -1.90 9.22 2.10
C ASP A 52 -2.95 9.99 1.29
N PHE A 53 -3.82 9.29 0.56
CA PHE A 53 -4.85 9.92 -0.27
C PHE A 53 -6.02 10.47 0.53
N SER A 54 -6.30 9.88 1.70
CA SER A 54 -7.14 10.54 2.69
C SER A 54 -6.52 11.89 3.05
N TYR A 55 -5.25 11.94 3.49
CA TYR A 55 -4.57 13.20 3.85
C TYR A 55 -4.56 14.22 2.70
N LEU A 56 -4.21 13.79 1.50
CA LEU A 56 -4.16 14.65 0.32
C LEU A 56 -5.54 15.25 -0.06
N SER A 57 -6.65 14.61 0.33
CA SER A 57 -8.00 15.12 0.02
C SER A 57 -8.34 16.42 0.75
N ASP A 58 -7.65 16.73 1.85
CA ASP A 58 -7.92 17.92 2.68
C ASP A 58 -7.05 19.12 2.28
N LEU A 59 -6.14 18.94 1.33
CA LEU A 59 -5.22 19.98 0.88
C LEU A 59 -5.82 20.81 -0.25
N SER A 60 -5.36 22.06 -0.37
CA SER A 60 -5.59 22.85 -1.58
C SER A 60 -4.94 22.18 -2.80
N GLU A 61 -5.43 22.48 -4.00
CA GLU A 61 -4.95 21.85 -5.23
C GLU A 61 -3.43 22.00 -5.43
N GLU A 62 -2.89 23.20 -5.22
CA GLU A 62 -1.45 23.46 -5.34
C GLU A 62 -0.61 22.62 -4.37
N LYS A 63 -1.03 22.57 -3.09
CA LYS A 63 -0.36 21.76 -2.07
C LYS A 63 -0.49 20.27 -2.37
N ARG A 64 -1.69 19.82 -2.75
CA ARG A 64 -1.99 18.44 -3.12
C ARG A 64 -1.10 17.97 -4.27
N LYS A 65 -0.91 18.79 -5.30
CA LYS A 65 -0.03 18.45 -6.44
C LYS A 65 1.42 18.24 -6.01
N LYS A 66 1.95 19.13 -5.17
CA LYS A 66 3.30 19.01 -4.62
C LYS A 66 3.44 17.78 -3.73
N GLU A 67 2.53 17.60 -2.77
CA GLU A 67 2.62 16.51 -1.80
C GLU A 67 2.33 15.13 -2.43
N ARG A 68 1.50 15.05 -3.47
CA ARG A 68 1.33 13.82 -4.27
C ARG A 68 2.64 13.37 -4.90
N ALA A 69 3.45 14.31 -5.40
CA ALA A 69 4.75 13.98 -5.99
C ALA A 69 5.71 13.42 -4.93
N GLU A 70 5.70 13.98 -3.71
CA GLU A 70 6.49 13.47 -2.58
C GLU A 70 6.03 12.06 -2.16
N VAL A 71 4.72 11.84 -2.06
CA VAL A 71 4.14 10.51 -1.77
C VAL A 71 4.54 9.50 -2.84
N LYS A 72 4.46 9.86 -4.13
CA LYS A 72 4.86 9.00 -5.24
C LYS A 72 6.35 8.63 -5.14
N ALA A 73 7.22 9.61 -4.89
CA ALA A 73 8.66 9.37 -4.75
C ALA A 73 8.98 8.44 -3.58
N ALA A 74 8.32 8.64 -2.42
CA ALA A 74 8.45 7.76 -1.27
C ALA A 74 7.95 6.33 -1.58
N PHE A 75 6.87 6.21 -2.35
CA PHE A 75 6.34 4.91 -2.76
C PHE A 75 7.34 4.16 -3.65
N ILE A 76 7.88 4.83 -4.67
CA ILE A 76 8.91 4.29 -5.56
C ILE A 76 10.15 3.85 -4.76
N ALA A 77 10.63 4.68 -3.84
CA ALA A 77 11.77 4.35 -2.99
C ALA A 77 11.50 3.08 -2.14
N PHE A 78 10.31 2.97 -1.56
CA PHE A 78 9.92 1.79 -0.78
C PHE A 78 9.83 0.54 -1.66
N LEU A 79 9.24 0.63 -2.85
CA LEU A 79 9.14 -0.50 -3.77
C LEU A 79 10.51 -0.93 -4.29
N ASN A 80 11.41 0.00 -4.62
CA ASN A 80 12.79 -0.33 -4.98
C ASN A 80 13.52 -1.07 -3.85
N LYS A 81 13.31 -0.67 -2.60
CA LYS A 81 13.84 -1.39 -1.43
C LYS A 81 13.31 -2.84 -1.35
N LEU A 82 12.03 -3.06 -1.66
CA LEU A 82 11.46 -4.40 -1.70
C LEU A 82 11.94 -5.21 -2.92
N LEU A 83 12.00 -4.60 -4.10
CA LEU A 83 12.50 -5.21 -5.34
C LEU A 83 13.96 -5.64 -5.23
N ALA A 84 14.78 -4.93 -4.45
CA ALA A 84 16.16 -5.30 -4.15
C ALA A 84 16.28 -6.67 -3.44
N LYS A 85 15.19 -7.20 -2.87
CA LYS A 85 15.13 -8.58 -2.33
C LYS A 85 14.91 -9.63 -3.40
N ASN A 86 14.76 -9.24 -4.67
CA ASN A 86 14.53 -10.10 -5.83
C ASN A 86 13.34 -11.05 -5.64
N LYS A 87 12.22 -10.50 -5.16
CA LYS A 87 10.96 -11.20 -4.97
C LYS A 87 9.83 -10.43 -5.61
N PRO A 88 8.80 -11.12 -6.13
CA PRO A 88 7.64 -10.46 -6.66
C PRO A 88 6.86 -9.60 -5.66
N ILE A 89 6.19 -8.58 -6.18
CA ILE A 89 5.38 -7.62 -5.44
C ILE A 89 4.02 -7.48 -6.14
N VAL A 90 2.95 -7.55 -5.36
CA VAL A 90 1.60 -7.20 -5.82
C VAL A 90 1.12 -5.95 -5.07
N LEU A 91 0.91 -4.86 -5.80
CA LEU A 91 0.29 -3.64 -5.29
C LEU A 91 -1.23 -3.81 -5.31
N VAL A 92 -1.85 -3.85 -4.13
CA VAL A 92 -3.28 -4.07 -4.00
C VAL A 92 -3.94 -2.76 -3.56
N TYR A 93 -4.86 -2.23 -4.37
CA TYR A 93 -5.55 -0.96 -4.13
C TYR A 93 -7.04 -1.07 -4.45
N GLY A 94 -7.83 -0.03 -4.16
CA GLY A 94 -9.26 0.02 -4.50
C GLY A 94 -10.22 -0.43 -3.39
N PHE A 95 -9.75 -0.68 -2.16
CA PHE A 95 -10.62 -0.96 -1.02
C PHE A 95 -11.56 0.21 -0.66
N PHE A 96 -11.19 1.43 -1.05
CA PHE A 96 -11.97 2.67 -0.94
C PHE A 96 -11.86 3.47 -2.23
N ASP A 97 -12.85 4.31 -2.47
CA ASP A 97 -12.97 5.11 -3.69
C ASP A 97 -12.03 6.33 -3.67
N TYR A 98 -10.74 6.08 -3.93
CA TYR A 98 -9.73 7.12 -4.19
C TYR A 98 -9.21 6.95 -5.63
N PRO A 99 -9.87 7.52 -6.65
CA PRO A 99 -9.45 7.36 -8.05
C PRO A 99 -7.98 7.73 -8.29
N ASP A 100 -7.53 8.83 -7.68
CA ASP A 100 -6.16 9.30 -7.82
C ASP A 100 -5.11 8.34 -7.23
N LEU A 101 -5.49 7.50 -6.25
CA LEU A 101 -4.61 6.43 -5.73
C LEU A 101 -4.43 5.35 -6.79
N GLY A 102 -5.49 4.96 -7.49
CA GLY A 102 -5.40 4.03 -8.60
C GLY A 102 -4.50 4.57 -9.72
N VAL A 103 -4.71 5.83 -10.12
CA VAL A 103 -3.86 6.51 -11.11
C VAL A 103 -2.40 6.53 -10.68
N MET A 104 -2.11 6.93 -9.43
CA MET A 104 -0.74 6.96 -8.93
C MET A 104 -0.12 5.56 -8.85
N THR A 105 -0.89 4.55 -8.46
CA THR A 105 -0.41 3.15 -8.40
C THR A 105 0.00 2.65 -9.78
N GLU A 106 -0.79 2.95 -10.81
CA GLU A 106 -0.47 2.63 -12.20
C GLU A 106 0.72 3.44 -12.74
N GLU A 107 0.84 4.73 -12.38
CA GLU A 107 2.03 5.53 -12.68
C GLU A 107 3.30 4.92 -12.08
N VAL A 108 3.25 4.53 -10.80
CA VAL A 108 4.38 3.89 -10.09
C VAL A 108 4.74 2.55 -10.72
N TRP A 109 3.74 1.73 -11.05
CA TRP A 109 3.96 0.44 -11.71
C TRP A 109 4.67 0.60 -13.06
N ARG A 110 4.18 1.52 -13.91
CA ARG A 110 4.80 1.81 -15.22
C ARG A 110 6.19 2.42 -15.10
N GLU A 111 6.41 3.29 -14.12
CA GLU A 111 7.71 3.94 -13.93
C GLU A 111 8.79 2.98 -13.45
N LEU A 112 8.42 2.00 -12.63
CA LEU A 112 9.34 0.96 -12.17
C LEU A 112 9.60 -0.13 -13.21
N ASP A 113 8.67 -0.34 -14.15
CA ASP A 113 8.76 -1.26 -15.31
C ASP A 113 9.41 -2.61 -14.97
N SER A 114 9.05 -3.17 -13.82
CA SER A 114 9.67 -4.40 -13.30
C SER A 114 8.80 -5.60 -13.62
N PRO A 115 9.37 -6.71 -14.15
CA PRO A 115 8.63 -7.96 -14.34
C PRO A 115 8.21 -8.61 -13.01
N LEU A 116 8.80 -8.16 -11.89
CA LEU A 116 8.47 -8.61 -10.54
C LEU A 116 7.34 -7.79 -9.91
N LEU A 117 6.86 -6.73 -10.55
CA LEU A 117 5.85 -5.84 -10.00
C LEU A 117 4.53 -6.01 -10.78
N SER A 118 3.45 -6.22 -10.04
CA SER A 118 2.10 -6.31 -10.60
C SER A 118 1.12 -5.50 -9.76
N THR A 119 0.01 -5.09 -10.36
CA THR A 119 -1.07 -4.38 -9.68
C THR A 119 -2.33 -5.24 -9.59
N LEU A 120 -3.14 -5.02 -8.56
CA LEU A 120 -4.44 -5.64 -8.36
C LEU A 120 -5.40 -4.62 -7.75
N GLU A 121 -6.29 -4.10 -8.58
CA GLU A 121 -7.44 -3.35 -8.11
C GLU A 121 -8.49 -4.31 -7.52
N VAL A 122 -8.88 -4.11 -6.28
CA VAL A 122 -9.98 -4.84 -5.62
C VAL A 122 -11.27 -4.03 -5.63
N GLN A 123 -12.37 -4.67 -5.26
CA GLN A 123 -13.67 -3.98 -5.20
C GLN A 123 -13.80 -3.14 -3.93
N SER A 124 -14.22 -1.89 -4.09
CA SER A 124 -14.46 -0.93 -3.01
C SER A 124 -15.50 -1.44 -1.99
N ALA A 125 -15.20 -1.22 -0.71
CA ALA A 125 -16.10 -1.53 0.39
C ALA A 125 -17.40 -0.70 0.33
N ASN A 126 -17.33 0.53 -0.17
CA ASN A 126 -18.50 1.38 -0.38
C ASN A 126 -19.42 0.78 -1.45
N ALA A 127 -18.86 0.40 -2.59
CA ALA A 127 -19.61 -0.22 -3.69
C ALA A 127 -20.28 -1.54 -3.27
N LEU A 128 -19.75 -2.21 -2.25
CA LEU A 128 -20.30 -3.43 -1.67
C LEU A 128 -21.30 -3.19 -0.53
N ASN A 129 -21.50 -1.93 -0.11
CA ASN A 129 -22.21 -1.58 1.13
C ASN A 129 -21.69 -2.36 2.35
N ASP A 130 -20.37 -2.57 2.43
CA ASP A 130 -19.72 -3.39 3.46
C ASP A 130 -18.65 -2.59 4.21
N VAL A 131 -19.00 -1.38 4.66
CA VAL A 131 -18.15 -0.56 5.54
C VAL A 131 -18.57 -0.75 6.99
N ARG A 132 -17.60 -1.00 7.89
CA ARG A 132 -17.79 -1.16 9.33
C ARG A 132 -16.80 -0.28 10.08
N ALA A 133 -17.30 0.66 10.89
CA ALA A 133 -16.47 1.62 11.63
C ALA A 133 -15.41 2.33 10.75
N GLY A 134 -15.77 2.68 9.52
CA GLY A 134 -14.85 3.32 8.56
C GLY A 134 -13.85 2.37 7.88
N HIS A 135 -14.00 1.05 8.03
CA HIS A 135 -13.10 0.03 7.47
C HIS A 135 -13.83 -0.98 6.56
N PRO A 136 -13.12 -1.67 5.64
CA PRO A 136 -13.70 -2.75 4.85
C PRO A 136 -14.21 -3.88 5.75
N GLY A 137 -15.42 -4.35 5.45
CA GLY A 137 -16.05 -5.44 6.15
C GLY A 137 -15.59 -6.81 5.68
N LYS A 138 -16.15 -7.85 6.31
CA LYS A 138 -15.77 -9.24 6.08
C LYS A 138 -15.99 -9.70 4.63
N ARG A 139 -17.04 -9.21 3.97
CA ARG A 139 -17.36 -9.61 2.59
C ARG A 139 -16.33 -8.98 1.63
N CYS A 140 -16.00 -7.71 1.80
CA CYS A 140 -14.96 -7.04 1.02
C CYS A 140 -13.61 -7.77 1.15
N HIS A 141 -13.17 -8.07 2.38
CA HIS A 141 -11.94 -8.83 2.62
C HIS A 141 -11.95 -10.21 1.96
N ARG A 142 -13.06 -10.95 2.02
CA ARG A 142 -13.17 -12.28 1.39
C ARG A 142 -13.03 -12.21 -0.13
N LEU A 143 -13.69 -11.23 -0.77
CA LEU A 143 -13.61 -11.03 -2.21
C LEU A 143 -12.20 -10.61 -2.64
N ALA A 144 -11.59 -9.67 -1.92
CA ALA A 144 -10.21 -9.25 -2.16
C ALA A 144 -9.22 -10.43 -2.03
N ALA A 145 -9.35 -11.23 -0.97
CA ALA A 145 -8.52 -12.41 -0.76
C ALA A 145 -8.68 -13.44 -1.89
N GLY A 146 -9.91 -13.70 -2.35
CA GLY A 146 -10.16 -14.61 -3.47
C GLY A 146 -9.49 -14.15 -4.77
N ARG A 147 -9.57 -12.84 -5.07
CA ARG A 147 -8.90 -12.25 -6.23
C ARG A 147 -7.38 -12.33 -6.09
N LEU A 148 -6.85 -11.99 -4.92
CA LEU A 148 -5.41 -12.02 -4.66
C LEU A 148 -4.83 -13.44 -4.78
N VAL A 149 -5.49 -14.46 -4.22
CA VAL A 149 -5.05 -15.86 -4.35
C VAL A 149 -5.02 -16.29 -5.81
N LYS A 150 -6.03 -15.90 -6.60
CA LYS A 150 -6.06 -16.19 -8.04
C LYS A 150 -4.90 -15.51 -8.78
N THR A 151 -4.64 -14.24 -8.48
CA THR A 151 -3.53 -13.47 -9.04
C THR A 151 -2.18 -14.11 -8.72
N ILE A 152 -1.93 -14.44 -7.45
CA ILE A 152 -0.68 -15.08 -7.02
C ILE A 152 -0.45 -16.38 -7.79
N ARG A 153 -1.45 -17.27 -7.86
CA ARG A 153 -1.36 -18.56 -8.57
C ARG A 153 -1.17 -18.45 -10.08
N THR A 154 -1.50 -17.29 -10.66
CA THR A 154 -1.38 -17.04 -12.10
C THR A 154 -0.02 -16.46 -12.45
N LEU A 155 0.56 -15.67 -11.53
CA LEU A 155 1.82 -14.98 -11.75
C LEU A 155 3.04 -15.79 -11.27
N PHE A 156 2.88 -16.62 -10.24
CA PHE A 156 3.95 -17.35 -9.54
C PHE A 156 3.57 -18.81 -9.32
#